data_AF-A0A4R6RL42-F1
#
_entry.id   AF-A0A4R6RL42-F1
#
_cell.length_a   1.000
_cell.length_b   1.000
_cell.length_c   1.000
_cell.angle_alpha   90.00
_cell.angle_beta   90.00
_cell.angle_gamma   90.00
#
_symmetry.space_group_name_H-M   'P 1'
#
loop_
_entity.id
_entity.type
_entity.pdbx_description
1 polymer ?
#
loop_
_entity_poly.entity_id
_entity_poly.type
_entity_poly.pdbx_seq_one_letter_code
_entity_poly.pdbx_strand_id
1 'polypeptide(L)' 'MSARSTTFVARVREVVDMIDGAFAAAVAVEGGHRPSPVALRKLGLPRTSFDGVRLR' A
#
# COMPACT_ATOMS: atom_id res chain seq x y z
N MET A 1 -9.85 -12.54 -26.42
CA MET A 1 -9.88 -11.94 -25.06
C MET A 1 -9.87 -10.42 -25.24
N SER A 2 -10.96 -9.71 -24.91
CA SER A 2 -11.12 -8.28 -25.27
C SER A 2 -10.24 -7.38 -24.42
N ALA A 3 -9.52 -6.42 -25.02
CA ALA A 3 -8.60 -5.48 -24.35
C ALA A 3 -9.26 -4.66 -23.21
N ARG A 4 -10.60 -4.53 -23.21
CA ARG A 4 -11.35 -3.92 -22.11
C ARG A 4 -11.33 -4.79 -20.83
N SER A 5 -11.35 -6.10 -20.97
CA SER A 5 -11.35 -7.04 -19.84
C SER A 5 -9.98 -7.07 -19.15
N THR A 6 -8.88 -6.99 -19.91
CA THR A 6 -7.52 -6.91 -19.33
C THR A 6 -7.30 -5.61 -18.58
N THR A 7 -7.83 -4.49 -19.07
CA THR A 7 -7.75 -3.18 -18.40
C THR A 7 -8.54 -3.17 -17.08
N PHE A 8 -9.77 -3.73 -17.09
CA PHE A 8 -10.58 -3.82 -15.88
C PHE A 8 -9.90 -4.67 -14.79
N VAL A 9 -9.38 -5.85 -15.16
CA VAL A 9 -8.67 -6.73 -14.22
C VAL A 9 -7.41 -6.04 -13.66
N ALA A 10 -6.68 -5.28 -14.47
CA ALA A 10 -5.53 -4.51 -14.01
C ALA A 10 -5.92 -3.47 -12.95
N ARG A 11 -7.00 -2.71 -13.19
CA ARG A 11 -7.50 -1.71 -12.23
C ARG A 11 -7.98 -2.34 -10.92
N VAL A 12 -8.68 -3.47 -11.00
CA VAL A 12 -9.12 -4.18 -9.79
C VAL A 12 -7.91 -4.66 -8.97
N ARG A 13 -6.87 -5.18 -9.63
CA ARG A 13 -5.63 -5.57 -8.95
C ARG A 13 -4.92 -4.38 -8.30
N GLU A 14 -4.84 -3.24 -8.98
CA GLU A 14 -4.27 -2.01 -8.41
C GLU A 14 -5.01 -1.59 -7.13
N VAL A 15 -6.35 -1.66 -7.13
CA VAL A 15 -7.17 -1.33 -5.94
C VAL A 15 -6.92 -2.32 -4.81
N VAL A 16 -6.88 -3.62 -5.10
CA VAL A 16 -6.62 -4.66 -4.09
C VAL A 16 -5.22 -4.49 -3.49
N ASP A 17 -4.22 -4.20 -4.31
CA ASP A 17 -2.87 -3.94 -3.83
C ASP A 17 -2.81 -2.69 -2.94
N MET A 18 -3.52 -1.62 -3.28
CA MET A 18 -3.60 -0.43 -2.45
C MET A 18 -4.23 -0.72 -1.09
N ILE A 19 -5.32 -1.50 -1.05
CA ILE A 19 -5.99 -1.89 0.21
C ILE A 19 -5.07 -2.73 1.09
N ASP A 20 -4.39 -3.71 0.51
CA ASP A 20 -3.42 -4.56 1.22
C ASP A 20 -2.25 -3.74 1.78
N GLY A 21 -1.72 -2.80 0.98
CA GLY A 21 -0.71 -1.84 1.42
C GLY A 21 -1.18 -0.95 2.59
N ALA A 22 -2.43 -0.45 2.50
CA ALA A 22 -3.03 0.39 3.55
C ALA A 22 -3.18 -0.38 4.86
N PHE A 23 -3.69 -1.62 4.79
CA PHE A 23 -3.87 -2.47 5.96
C PHE A 23 -2.54 -2.80 6.64
N ALA A 24 -1.55 -3.24 5.87
CA ALA A 24 -0.22 -3.54 6.41
C ALA A 24 0.46 -2.31 7.04
N ALA A 25 0.27 -1.12 6.46
CA ALA A 25 0.81 0.12 7.01
C ALA A 25 0.10 0.51 8.32
N ALA A 26 -1.24 0.40 8.36
CA ALA A 26 -2.03 0.69 9.56
C ALA A 26 -1.63 -0.22 10.73
N VAL A 27 -1.58 -1.54 10.50
CA VAL A 27 -1.17 -2.51 11.52
C VAL A 27 0.24 -2.23 12.06
N ALA A 28 1.18 -1.87 11.17
CA ALA A 28 2.53 -1.51 11.61
C ALA A 28 2.51 -0.27 12.52
N VAL A 29 1.82 0.79 12.10
CA VAL A 29 1.75 2.05 12.85
C VAL A 29 1.03 1.87 14.20
N GLU A 30 -0.07 1.12 14.22
CA GLU A 30 -0.79 0.76 15.45
C GLU A 30 0.09 -0.05 16.41
N GLY A 31 0.96 -0.91 15.88
CA GLY A 31 1.96 -1.67 16.65
C GLY A 31 3.21 -0.87 17.04
N GLY A 32 3.27 0.44 16.78
CA GLY A 32 4.45 1.26 17.08
C GLY A 32 5.62 1.03 16.12
N HIS A 33 5.40 0.34 15.01
CA HIS A 33 6.41 -0.02 14.02
C HIS A 33 6.28 0.80 12.73
N ARG A 34 7.41 1.00 12.03
CA ARG A 34 7.37 1.65 10.72
C ARG A 34 6.75 0.71 9.69
N PRO A 35 5.86 1.20 8.81
CA PRO A 35 5.36 0.45 7.68
C PRO A 35 6.49 -0.13 6.83
N SER A 36 6.30 -1.35 6.32
CA SER A 36 7.30 -1.97 5.46
C SER A 36 7.44 -1.19 4.14
N PRO A 37 8.63 -1.21 3.50
CA PRO A 37 8.82 -0.63 2.16
C PRO A 37 7.84 -1.14 1.09
N VAL A 38 7.37 -2.38 1.25
CA VAL A 38 6.41 -3.01 0.34
C VAL A 38 5.04 -2.38 0.48
N ALA A 39 4.57 -2.17 1.72
CA ALA A 39 3.30 -1.50 1.99
C ALA A 39 3.32 -0.06 1.45
N LEU A 40 4.41 0.68 1.65
CA LEU A 40 4.57 2.04 1.12
C LEU A 40 4.55 2.07 -0.40
N ARG A 41 5.22 1.12 -1.06
CA ARG A 41 5.19 1.01 -2.52
C ARG A 41 3.78 0.76 -3.05
N LYS A 42 3.00 -0.12 -2.39
CA LYS A 42 1.60 -0.41 -2.76
C LYS A 42 0.69 0.81 -2.61
N LEU A 43 1.03 1.73 -1.71
CA LEU A 43 0.35 3.01 -1.52
C LEU A 43 0.86 4.13 -2.43
N GLY A 44 1.87 3.87 -3.27
CA GLY A 44 2.52 4.92 -4.07
C GLY A 44 3.32 5.93 -3.25
N LEU A 45 3.70 5.57 -2.02
CA LEU A 45 4.42 6.44 -1.09
C LEU A 45 5.94 6.20 -1.13
N PRO A 46 6.75 7.27 -0.98
CA PRO A 46 8.18 7.15 -0.73
C PRO A 46 8.48 6.30 0.51
N ARG A 47 9.62 5.59 0.51
CA ARG A 47 10.07 4.78 1.66
C ARG A 47 10.30 5.60 2.94
N THR A 48 10.50 6.91 2.78
CA THR A 48 10.79 7.87 3.87
C THR A 48 9.54 8.54 4.43
N SER A 49 8.35 8.21 3.93
CA SER A 49 7.09 8.91 4.30
C SER A 49 6.75 8.85 5.79
N PHE A 50 7.31 7.87 6.51
CA PHE A 50 7.10 7.66 7.94
C PHE A 50 8.34 7.98 8.80
N ASP A 51 9.39 8.57 8.23
CA ASP A 51 10.64 8.79 8.97
C ASP A 51 10.53 9.87 10.05
N GLY A 52 9.66 10.86 9.84
CA GLY A 52 9.38 11.94 10.80
C GLY A 52 8.19 11.67 11.73
N VAL A 53 7.53 10.52 11.60
CA VAL A 53 6.36 10.19 12.43
C VAL A 53 6.84 9.61 13.77
N ARG A 54 6.41 10.24 14.87
CA ARG A 54 6.57 9.66 16.21
C ARG A 54 5.55 8.54 16.38
N LEU A 55 6.04 7.31 16.32
CA LEU A 55 5.26 6.12 16.63
C LEU A 55 5.20 5.96 18.15
N ARG A 56 4.05 5.52 18.65
CA ARG A 56 3.79 5.32 20.08
C ARG A 56 4.58 4.15 20.64
#